data_AF-A0A5E4BM18-F1
#
_entry.id   AF-A0A5E4BM18-F1
#
_cell.length_a   1.000
_cell.length_b   1.000
_cell.length_c   1.000
_cell.angle_alpha   90.00
_cell.angle_beta   90.00
_cell.angle_gamma   90.00
#
_symmetry.space_group_name_H-M   'P 1'
#
loop_
_entity.id
_entity.type
_entity.pdbx_description
1 polymer ?
#
loop_
_entity_poly.entity_id
_entity_poly.type
_entity_poly.pdbx_seq_one_letter_code
_entity_poly.pdbx_strand_id
1 'polypeptide(L)'
;MAVVNVTVVIGAKTLSSTHLERKQVQKIIIHKDYKPPSLDSDLCLLLLATPVEFTSLKMPICLQEKERVWDRCWMAEWVPTAMHGGCLPWEPGRLVLGSPGLMQEDSGLN
;
A
#
# COMPACT_ATOMS: atom_id res chain seq x y z
N MET A 1 22.24 -12.83 -3.65
CA MET A 1 20.87 -12.36 -3.40
C MET A 1 20.40 -12.99 -2.10
N ALA A 2 20.16 -12.21 -1.05
CA ALA A 2 19.58 -12.74 0.18
C ALA A 2 18.17 -13.26 -0.15
N VAL A 3 17.86 -14.48 0.28
CA VAL A 3 16.52 -15.05 0.12
C VAL A 3 15.63 -14.39 1.16
N VAL A 4 14.86 -13.39 0.74
CA VAL A 4 13.89 -12.70 1.60
C VAL A 4 12.60 -13.50 1.53
N ASN A 5 12.20 -14.12 2.64
CA ASN A 5 10.90 -14.80 2.74
C ASN A 5 9.81 -13.76 2.98
N VAL A 6 9.17 -13.32 1.90
CA VAL A 6 8.11 -12.31 1.94
C VAL A 6 6.75 -13.00 1.85
N THR A 7 5.83 -12.62 2.73
CA THR A 7 4.42 -13.04 2.72
C THR A 7 3.53 -11.82 2.63
N VAL A 8 2.56 -11.86 1.72
CA VAL A 8 1.55 -10.81 1.55
C VAL A 8 0.26 -11.22 2.23
N VAL A 9 -0.37 -10.29 2.95
CA VAL A 9 -1.70 -10.45 3.54
C VAL A 9 -2.71 -9.68 2.67
N ILE A 10 -3.83 -10.30 2.31
CA ILE A 10 -4.78 -9.75 1.34
C ILE A 10 -6.18 -9.64 1.96
N GLY A 11 -6.91 -8.57 1.64
CA GLY A 11 -8.29 -8.36 2.09
C GLY A 11 -8.45 -8.13 3.59
N ALA A 12 -7.37 -7.75 4.29
CA ALA A 12 -7.41 -7.47 5.72
C ALA A 12 -8.09 -6.12 5.98
N LYS A 13 -8.96 -6.05 6.99
CA LYS A 13 -9.36 -4.78 7.62
C LYS A 13 -8.57 -4.53 8.91
N THR A 14 -8.43 -5.60 9.71
CA THR A 14 -7.70 -5.59 10.98
C THR A 14 -6.64 -6.67 10.97
N LEU A 15 -5.40 -6.31 11.33
CA LEU A 15 -4.24 -7.22 11.31
C LEU A 15 -4.28 -8.29 12.41
N SER A 16 -5.13 -8.14 13.43
CA SER A 16 -5.30 -9.12 14.51
C SER A 16 -6.24 -10.28 14.17
N SER A 17 -6.87 -10.28 12.99
CA SER A 17 -7.78 -11.35 12.59
C SER A 17 -7.05 -12.69 12.40
N THR A 18 -7.68 -13.78 12.83
CA THR A 18 -7.16 -15.15 12.66
C THR A 18 -7.36 -15.71 11.25
N HIS A 19 -8.31 -15.16 10.48
CA HIS A 19 -8.69 -15.66 9.15
C HIS A 19 -8.08 -14.86 8.00
N LEU A 20 -6.87 -14.33 8.21
CA LEU A 20 -6.18 -13.54 7.18
C LEU A 20 -5.65 -14.46 6.08
N GLU A 21 -6.01 -14.15 4.83
CA GLU A 21 -5.44 -14.83 3.68
C GLU A 21 -3.99 -14.38 3.49
N ARG A 22 -3.08 -15.36 3.47
CA ARG A 22 -1.64 -15.16 3.32
C ARG A 22 -1.15 -15.82 2.05
N LYS A 23 -0.35 -15.10 1.26
CA LYS A 23 0.25 -15.59 0.03
C LYS A 23 1.77 -15.45 0.11
N GLN A 24 2.47 -16.54 -0.16
CA GLN A 24 3.92 -16.52 -0.31
C GLN A 24 4.28 -15.79 -1.61
N VAL A 25 5.36 -15.01 -1.58
CA VAL A 25 5.95 -14.40 -2.77
C VAL A 25 6.89 -15.40 -3.42
N GLN A 26 6.63 -15.75 -4.67
CA GLN A 26 7.50 -16.61 -5.47
C GLN A 26 8.69 -15.84 -6.02
N LYS A 27 8.46 -14.60 -6.48
CA LYS A 27 9.49 -13.78 -7.11
C LYS A 27 9.25 -12.30 -6.86
N ILE A 28 10.34 -11.57 -6.58
CA ILE A 28 10.37 -10.11 -6.54
C ILE A 28 11.00 -9.63 -7.85
N ILE A 29 10.29 -8.79 -8.60
CA ILE A 29 10.72 -8.24 -9.89
C ILE A 29 10.94 -6.74 -9.69
N ILE A 30 12.20 -6.36 -9.49
CA ILE A 30 12.61 -4.96 -9.28
C ILE A 30 12.63 -4.24 -10.63
N HIS A 31 12.19 -2.98 -10.68
CA HIS A 31 12.30 -2.18 -11.89
C HIS A 31 13.77 -2.10 -12.33
N LYS A 32 14.03 -2.35 -13.62
CA LYS A 32 15.38 -2.45 -14.20
C LYS A 32 16.22 -1.18 -14.02
N ASP A 33 15.56 -0.03 -13.94
CA ASP A 33 16.20 1.28 -13.86
C ASP A 33 16.32 1.80 -12.42
N TYR A 34 15.83 1.04 -11.42
CA TYR A 34 15.96 1.41 -10.01
C TYR A 34 17.43 1.44 -9.58
N LYS A 35 17.89 2.62 -9.14
CA LYS A 35 19.29 2.84 -8.73
C LYS A 35 19.34 3.70 -7.46
N PRO A 36 19.64 3.11 -6.30
CA PRO A 36 19.97 3.90 -5.11
C PRO A 36 21.21 4.78 -5.35
N PRO A 37 21.29 6.00 -4.78
CA PRO A 37 20.34 6.58 -3.84
C PRO A 37 19.25 7.44 -4.49
N SER A 38 19.20 7.58 -5.82
CA SER A 38 18.35 8.60 -6.46
C SER A 38 16.84 8.32 -6.34
N LEU A 39 16.45 7.12 -5.87
CA LEU A 39 15.05 6.66 -5.74
C LEU A 39 14.22 6.77 -7.03
N ASP A 40 14.88 7.00 -8.16
CA ASP A 40 14.23 6.95 -9.47
C ASP A 40 13.75 5.53 -9.75
N SER A 41 12.55 5.41 -10.31
CA SER A 41 11.91 4.12 -10.59
C SER A 41 11.77 3.22 -9.34
N ASP A 42 11.44 3.79 -8.19
CA ASP A 42 11.17 3.06 -6.95
C ASP A 42 9.84 2.28 -7.03
N LEU A 43 9.86 1.20 -7.81
CA LEU A 43 8.74 0.31 -8.08
C LEU A 43 9.23 -1.13 -8.20
N CYS A 44 8.46 -2.07 -7.67
CA CYS A 44 8.67 -3.50 -7.92
C CYS A 44 7.33 -4.24 -8.01
N LEU A 45 7.36 -5.42 -8.64
CA LEU A 45 6.23 -6.34 -8.70
C LEU A 45 6.52 -7.58 -7.85
N LEU A 46 5.50 -8.04 -7.12
CA LEU A 46 5.54 -9.28 -6.35
C LEU A 46 4.71 -10.34 -7.08
N LEU A 47 5.37 -11.38 -7.59
CA LEU A 47 4.70 -12.54 -8.14
C LEU A 47 4.35 -13.50 -7.00
N LEU A 48 3.06 -13.72 -6.78
CA LEU A 48 2.56 -14.63 -5.75
C LEU A 48 2.73 -16.10 -6.17
N ALA A 49 3.02 -16.97 -5.20
CA ALA A 49 3.18 -18.40 -5.44
C ALA A 49 1.86 -19.12 -5.78
N THR A 50 0.73 -18.58 -5.33
CA THR A 50 -0.61 -19.06 -5.70
C THR A 50 -1.51 -17.89 -6.09
N PRO A 51 -2.44 -18.08 -7.04
CA PRO A 51 -3.37 -17.03 -7.44
C PRO A 51 -4.28 -16.61 -6.28
N VAL A 52 -4.83 -15.41 -6.40
CA VAL A 52 -5.78 -14.84 -5.43
C VAL A 52 -7.18 -14.96 -6.02
N GLU A 53 -8.11 -15.47 -5.22
CA GLU A 53 -9.52 -15.52 -5.59
C GLU A 53 -10.17 -14.16 -5.34
N PHE A 54 -10.76 -13.58 -6.39
CA PHE A 54 -11.42 -12.29 -6.29
C PHE A 54 -12.81 -12.43 -5.67
N THR A 55 -13.12 -11.50 -4.77
CA THR A 55 -14.39 -11.44 -4.05
C THR A 55 -14.79 -9.98 -3.87
N SER A 56 -15.98 -9.72 -3.31
CA SER A 56 -16.40 -8.35 -2.97
C SER A 56 -15.45 -7.61 -2.03
N LEU A 57 -14.57 -8.32 -1.32
CA LEU A 57 -13.57 -7.76 -0.40
C LEU A 57 -12.14 -7.75 -0.99
N LYS A 58 -11.93 -8.37 -2.15
CA LYS A 58 -10.61 -8.58 -2.78
C LYS A 58 -10.75 -8.34 -4.27
N MET A 59 -10.41 -7.13 -4.70
CA MET A 59 -10.45 -6.75 -6.11
C MET A 59 -9.16 -6.02 -6.50
N PRO A 60 -8.68 -6.17 -7.74
CA PRO A 60 -7.52 -5.45 -8.23
C PRO A 60 -7.83 -3.96 -8.41
N ILE A 61 -6.80 -3.12 -8.34
CA ILE A 61 -6.89 -1.72 -8.74
C ILE A 61 -6.66 -1.59 -10.25
N CYS A 62 -7.33 -0.65 -10.89
CA CYS A 62 -7.16 -0.37 -12.31
C CYS A 62 -5.81 0.31 -12.57
N LEU A 63 -5.07 -0.16 -13.58
CA LEU A 63 -3.90 0.54 -14.09
C LEU A 63 -4.34 1.60 -15.11
N GLN A 64 -3.67 2.74 -15.09
CA GLN A 64 -3.89 3.77 -16.10
C GLN A 64 -3.19 3.38 -17.40
N GLU A 65 -3.90 3.48 -18.52
CA GLU A 65 -3.33 3.26 -19.85
C GLU A 65 -2.58 4.49 -20.38
N LYS A 66 -2.91 5.68 -19.87
CA LYS A 66 -2.36 6.96 -20.30
C LYS A 66 -2.19 7.88 -19.10
N GLU A 67 -1.17 8.70 -19.14
CA GLU A 67 -0.94 9.74 -18.14
C GLU A 67 -2.10 10.73 -18.14
N ARG A 68 -2.63 11.00 -16.95
CA ARG A 68 -3.68 11.99 -16.70
C ARG A 68 -3.42 12.64 -15.36
N VAL A 69 -3.75 13.92 -15.28
CA VAL A 69 -3.78 14.63 -13.99
C VAL A 69 -5.03 14.19 -13.24
N TRP A 70 -4.87 13.87 -11.96
CA TRP A 70 -5.98 13.59 -11.06
C TRP A 70 -6.22 14.78 -10.16
N ASP A 71 -7.48 15.18 -10.06
CA ASP A 71 -7.87 16.29 -9.19
C ASP A 71 -8.08 15.84 -7.74
N ARG A 72 -8.26 14.53 -7.50
CA ARG A 72 -8.49 13.93 -6.18
C ARG A 72 -7.85 12.56 -6.05
N CYS A 73 -7.24 12.32 -4.89
CA CYS A 73 -6.57 11.08 -4.54
C CYS A 73 -6.99 10.62 -3.13
N TRP A 74 -6.89 9.32 -2.87
CA TRP A 74 -7.12 8.73 -1.54
C TRP A 74 -5.89 7.95 -1.11
N MET A 75 -5.56 8.01 0.18
CA MET A 75 -4.50 7.19 0.78
C MET A 75 -5.06 6.38 1.95
N ALA A 76 -4.49 5.19 2.16
CA ALA A 76 -4.86 4.28 3.24
C ALA A 76 -3.61 3.65 3.86
N GLU A 77 -3.58 3.52 5.18
CA GLU A 77 -2.44 2.98 5.93
C GLU A 77 -2.90 2.28 7.23
N TRP A 78 -2.14 1.28 7.69
CA TRP A 78 -2.26 0.74 9.04
C TRP A 78 -1.22 1.38 9.97
N VAL A 79 -1.69 2.16 10.95
CA VAL A 79 -0.81 2.84 11.91
C VAL A 79 -0.88 2.13 13.28
N PRO A 80 0.27 1.88 13.96
CA PRO A 80 0.28 1.33 15.32
C PRO A 80 -0.45 2.21 16.33
N THR A 81 -1.23 1.59 17.23
CA THR A 81 -2.06 2.30 18.23
C THR A 81 -1.25 3.16 19.21
N ALA A 82 0.05 2.87 19.39
CA ALA A 82 0.96 3.62 20.26
C ALA A 82 1.27 5.06 19.79
N MET A 83 0.80 5.47 18.60
CA MET A 83 0.88 6.86 18.13
C MET A 83 -0.41 7.69 18.41
N HIS A 84 -1.29 7.21 19.29
CA HIS A 84 -2.38 8.03 19.86
C HIS A 84 -1.85 8.92 21.00
N GLY A 85 -1.15 10.00 20.65
CA GLY A 85 -0.58 10.93 21.64
C GLY A 85 -0.40 12.38 21.18
N GLY A 86 -0.77 12.72 19.95
CA GLY A 86 -0.81 14.11 19.49
C GLY A 86 -1.15 14.20 18.02
N CYS A 87 -2.14 15.04 17.69
CA CYS A 87 -2.13 15.69 16.38
C CYS A 87 -0.80 16.44 16.28
N LEU A 88 0.13 15.92 15.48
CA LEU A 88 1.29 16.69 15.09
C LEU A 88 0.79 17.91 14.30
N PRO A 89 1.41 19.09 14.48
CA PRO A 89 1.17 20.23 13.61
C PRO A 89 1.34 19.78 12.16
N TRP A 90 0.42 20.20 11.30
CA TRP A 90 0.47 19.97 9.87
C TRP A 90 1.84 20.46 9.34
N GLU A 91 2.54 19.61 8.59
CA GLU A 91 3.67 20.03 7.76
C GLU A 91 3.39 19.59 6.32
N PRO A 92 3.66 20.43 5.31
CA PRO A 92 3.49 20.03 3.91
C PRO A 92 4.28 18.73 3.63
N GLY A 93 3.57 17.68 3.20
CA GLY A 93 4.18 16.40 2.81
C GLY A 93 4.25 15.32 3.88
N ARG A 94 3.57 15.46 5.03
CA ARG A 94 3.43 14.37 6.02
C ARG A 94 1.97 14.00 6.27
N LEU A 95 1.55 12.84 5.77
CA LEU A 95 0.21 12.28 5.96
C LEU A 95 0.18 11.42 7.24
N VAL A 96 -0.84 11.64 8.08
CA VAL A 96 -1.09 10.87 9.31
C VAL A 96 -2.56 10.44 9.29
N LEU A 97 -2.81 9.13 9.30
CA LEU A 97 -4.15 8.55 9.34
C LEU A 97 -4.43 7.91 10.71
N GLY A 98 -5.59 8.24 11.28
CA GLY A 98 -6.12 7.66 12.51
C GLY A 98 -7.12 6.53 12.24
N SER A 99 -6.83 5.34 12.77
CA SER A 99 -7.70 4.16 12.94
C SER A 99 -8.33 3.50 11.68
N PRO A 100 -8.48 2.16 11.67
CA PRO A 100 -8.78 1.42 10.45
C PRO A 100 -10.24 1.58 10.04
N GLY A 101 -10.49 2.26 8.91
CA GLY A 101 -11.81 2.29 8.28
C GLY A 101 -12.27 3.62 7.70
N LEU A 102 -11.45 4.68 7.77
CA LEU A 102 -11.78 5.94 7.12
C LEU A 102 -10.87 6.14 5.90
N MET A 103 -11.44 5.93 4.71
CA MET A 103 -10.94 6.57 3.50
C MET A 103 -11.16 8.08 3.70
N GLN A 104 -10.09 8.85 3.85
CA GLN A 104 -10.20 10.30 3.96
C GLN A 104 -10.07 10.89 2.55
N GLU A 105 -11.02 11.73 2.16
CA GLU A 105 -10.97 12.50 0.91
C GLU A 105 -9.93 13.62 1.08
N ASP A 106 -8.85 13.56 0.32
CA ASP A 106 -7.88 14.66 0.26
C ASP A 106 -8.35 15.60 -0.84
N SER A 107 -9.23 16.53 -0.48
CA SER A 107 -9.54 17.67 -1.33
C SER A 107 -8.34 18.61 -1.26
N GLY A 108 -7.33 18.32 -2.10
CA GLY A 108 -6.25 19.25 -2.37
C GLY A 108 -6.85 20.61 -2.73
N LEU A 109 -6.40 21.63 -2.01
CA LEU A 109 -6.77 23.03 -2.18
C LEU A 109 -6.77 23.43 -3.66
N ASN A 110 -7.98 23.67 -4.19
CA ASN A 110 -8.35 24.95 -4.80
C ASN A 110 -9.85 25.18 -4.65
#